data_AF-A0A661HH38-F1
#
_entry.id   AF-A0A661HH38-F1
#
_cell.length_a   1.000
_cell.length_b   1.000
_cell.length_c   1.000
_cell.angle_alpha   90.00
_cell.angle_beta   90.00
_cell.angle_gamma   90.00
#
_symmetry.space_group_name_H-M   'P 1'
#
loop_
_entity.id
_entity.type
_entity.pdbx_description
1 polymer ?
#
loop_
_entity_poly.entity_id
_entity_poly.type
_entity_poly.pdbx_seq_one_letter_code
_entity_poly.pdbx_strand_id
1 'polypeptide(L)' 'MGMTRGELAKRTGCNAETIRYYEKIGVMPETLRSAGGYRQYDEAHESRLRFIMR' A
#
# COMPACT_ATOMS: atom_id res chain seq x y z
N MET A 1 7.06 11.77 -0.56
CA MET A 1 5.66 12.07 -0.20
C MET A 1 4.98 10.76 0.12
N GLY A 2 4.37 10.64 1.31
CA GLY A 2 3.61 9.45 1.67
C GLY A 2 2.20 9.53 1.09
N MET A 3 1.74 8.46 0.44
CA MET A 3 0.39 8.26 -0.06
C MET A 3 -0.49 7.58 0.98
N THR A 4 -1.78 7.87 0.94
CA THR A 4 -2.77 7.10 1.69
C THR A 4 -3.10 5.79 0.99
N ARG A 5 -3.72 4.84 1.71
CA ARG A 5 -4.24 3.60 1.11
C ARG A 5 -5.20 3.87 -0.04
N GLY A 6 -6.00 4.95 0.06
CA GLY A 6 -6.96 5.33 -0.97
C GLY A 6 -6.27 5.84 -2.24
N GLU A 7 -5.21 6.62 -2.11
CA GLU A 7 -4.38 7.03 -3.25
C GLU A 7 -3.67 5.84 -3.89
N LEU A 8 -3.11 4.94 -3.08
CA LEU A 8 -2.47 3.74 -3.58
C LEU A 8 -3.44 2.87 -4.39
N ALA A 9 -4.64 2.64 -3.87
CA ALA A 9 -5.73 1.93 -4.54
C ALA A 9 -6.08 2.57 -5.90
N LYS A 10 -6.24 3.90 -5.92
CA LYS A 10 -6.53 4.64 -7.16
C LYS A 10 -5.40 4.51 -8.19
N ARG A 11 -4.14 4.56 -7.76
CA ARG A 11 -2.98 4.46 -8.66
C ARG A 11 -2.80 3.06 -9.24
N THR A 12 -2.95 2.03 -8.42
CA THR A 12 -2.81 0.64 -8.85
C THR A 12 -4.05 0.09 -9.53
N GLY A 13 -5.18 0.81 -9.48
CA GLY A 13 -6.47 0.34 -10.00
C GLY A 13 -7.06 -0.81 -9.20
N CYS A 14 -6.67 -0.94 -7.92
CA CYS A 14 -7.12 -2.02 -7.05
C CYS A 14 -8.05 -1.49 -5.96
N ASN A 15 -8.80 -2.38 -5.31
CA ASN A 15 -9.65 -1.99 -4.20
C ASN A 15 -8.80 -1.76 -2.93
N ALA A 16 -9.21 -0.78 -2.12
CA ALA A 16 -8.58 -0.53 -0.83
C ALA A 16 -8.68 -1.76 0.11
N GLU A 17 -9.69 -2.62 -0.08
CA GLU A 17 -9.80 -3.92 0.60
C GLU A 17 -8.72 -4.90 0.18
N THR A 18 -8.34 -4.95 -1.10
CA THR A 18 -7.22 -5.78 -1.60
C THR A 18 -5.93 -5.39 -0.91
N ILE A 19 -5.68 -4.08 -0.77
CA ILE A 19 -4.52 -3.57 -0.04
C ILE A 19 -4.58 -3.99 1.42
N ARG A 20 -5.73 -3.81 2.09
CA ARG A 20 -5.93 -4.25 3.48
C ARG A 20 -5.70 -5.75 3.64
N TYR A 21 -6.13 -6.56 2.68
CA TYR A 21 -5.92 -8.00 2.67
C TYR A 21 -4.42 -8.32 2.58
N TYR A 22 -3.69 -7.75 1.63
CA TYR A 22 -2.24 -7.95 1.48
C TYR A 22 -1.44 -7.47 2.69
N GLU A 23 -1.89 -6.41 3.37
CA GLU A 23 -1.31 -6.01 4.64
C GLU A 23 -1.57 -7.04 5.75
N LYS A 24 -2.79 -7.59 5.82
CA LYS A 24 -3.15 -8.59 6.83
C LYS A 24 -2.34 -9.88 6.69
N ILE A 25 -2.04 -10.28 5.46
CA ILE A 25 -1.24 -11.48 5.17
C ILE A 25 0.27 -11.21 5.07
N GLY A 26 0.72 -9.98 5.33
CA GLY A 26 2.16 -9.63 5.36
C GLY A 26 2.84 -9.59 3.98
N VAL A 27 2.08 -9.43 2.91
CA VAL A 27 2.60 -9.36 1.53
C VAL A 27 3.16 -7.98 1.19
N MET A 28 2.63 -6.94 1.84
CA MET A 28 3.14 -5.58 1.73
C MET A 28 4.36 -5.40 2.65
N PRO A 29 5.44 -4.73 2.18
CA PRO A 29 6.57 -4.40 3.03
C PRO A 29 6.12 -3.56 4.23
N GLU A 30 6.84 -3.67 5.36
CA GLU A 30 6.52 -2.86 6.54
C GLU A 30 6.63 -1.38 6.19
N THR A 31 5.49 -0.68 6.18
CA THR A 31 5.45 0.76 5.95
C THR A 31 6.26 1.43 7.05
N LEU A 32 7.13 2.38 6.69
CA LEU A 32 7.73 3.30 7.64
C LEU A 32 6.60 3.93 8.45
N ARG A 33 6.53 3.61 9.74
CA ARG A 33 5.58 4.24 10.65
C ARG A 33 5.92 5.73 10.63
N SER A 34 5.07 6.53 10.00
CA SER A 34 5.17 7.98 10.14
C SER A 34 5.03 8.32 11.63
N ALA A 35 5.68 9.37 12.11
CA ALA A 35 5.77 9.72 13.53
C ALA A 35 4.42 9.84 14.27
N GLY A 36 3.30 9.91 13.53
CA GLY A 36 1.93 9.91 14.06
C GLY A 36 1.19 8.55 14.02
N GLY A 37 1.85 7.43 13.72
CA GLY A 37 1.21 6.10 13.68
C GLY A 37 0.39 5.81 12.41
N TYR A 38 0.42 6.71 11.42
CA TYR A 38 -0.24 6.52 10.13
C TYR A 38 0.63 5.74 9.16
N ARG A 39 0.01 4.80 8.44
CA ARG A 39 0.63 4.06 7.34
C ARG A 39 0.79 4.99 6.15
N GLN A 40 2.03 5.29 5.80
CA GLN A 40 2.36 5.98 4.55
C GLN A 40 2.86 4.96 3.54
N TYR A 41 2.26 4.98 2.36
CA TYR A 41 2.71 4.19 1.23
C TYR A 41 3.57 5.06 0.31
N ASP A 42 4.53 4.45 -0.36
CA ASP A 42 5.38 5.11 -1.34
C ASP A 42 5.27 4.40 -2.71
N GLU A 43 6.08 4.83 -3.66
CA GLU A 43 6.15 4.23 -4.99
C GLU A 43 6.65 2.77 -4.97
N ALA A 44 7.39 2.35 -3.94
CA ALA A 44 7.80 0.96 -3.78
C ALA A 44 6.59 0.07 -3.44
N HIS A 45 5.66 0.56 -2.62
CA HIS A 45 4.39 -0.12 -2.34
C HIS A 45 3.51 -0.22 -3.60
N GLU A 46 3.47 0.84 -4.41
CA GLU A 46 2.77 0.83 -5.70
C GLU A 46 3.35 -0.22 -6.65
N SER A 47 4.68 -0.20 -6.83
CA SER A 47 5.38 -1.15 -7.70
C SER A 47 5.18 -2.60 -7.25
N ARG A 48 5.19 -2.84 -5.93
CA ARG A 48 4.93 -4.16 -5.34
C ARG A 48 3.51 -4.64 -5.62
N LEU A 49 2.51 -3.80 -5.43
CA LEU A 49 1.11 -4.14 -5.72
C LEU A 49 0.90 -4.44 -7.20
N ARG A 50 1.47 -3.62 -8.10
CA ARG A 50 1.42 -3.87 -9.55
C ARG A 50 2.09 -5.19 -9.92
N PHE A 51 3.16 -5.56 -9.24
CA PHE A 51 3.84 -6.84 -9.46
C PHE A 51 2.98 -8.04 -9.01
N ILE A 52 2.31 -7.93 -7.86
CA ILE A 52 1.45 -9.01 -7.32
C ILE A 52 0.15 -9.17 -8.13
N MET A 53 -0.37 -8.08 -8.69
CA MET A 53 -1.62 -8.07 -9.46
C MET A 53 -1.45 -8.46 -10.94
N ARG A 54 -0.23 -8.69 -11.40
CA ARG A 54 0.07 -9.16 -12.76
C ARG A 54 -0.03 -10.68 -12.84
#